data_AF-A0A2X3ERI0-F1
#
_entry.id   AF-A0A2X3ERI0-F1
#
_cell.length_a   1.000
_cell.length_b   1.000
_cell.length_c   1.000
_cell.angle_alpha   90.00
_cell.angle_beta   90.00
_cell.angle_gamma   90.00
#
_symmetry.space_group_name_H-M   'P 1'
#
loop_
_entity.id
_entity.type
_entity.pdbx_description
1 polymer ?
#
loop_
_entity_poly.entity_id
_entity_poly.type
_entity_poly.pdbx_seq_one_letter_code
_entity_poly.pdbx_strand_id
1 'polypeptide(L)'
;MKAYSYHYSPYLRVSSPIASISSGLYHTPRVGDEVIVSFFDEDIDKPYISASLYNQSNPALPPLPLNAHQTSLSARTLNNTKETEDTNSSIVESGLNEITLSNIKRERTNLSSSTKRL
;
A
#
# COMPACT_ATOMS: atom_id res chain seq x y z
N MET A 1 -17.17 -3.25 13.64
CA MET A 1 -16.21 -2.13 13.72
C MET A 1 -15.10 -2.57 14.66
N LYS A 2 -13.85 -2.74 14.18
CA LYS A 2 -12.72 -3.10 15.05
C LYS A 2 -12.30 -1.84 15.80
N ALA A 3 -12.43 -1.83 17.12
CA ALA A 3 -11.85 -0.79 17.96
C ALA A 3 -10.36 -1.10 18.14
N TYR A 4 -9.49 -0.19 17.70
CA TYR A 4 -8.06 -0.30 17.97
C TYR A 4 -7.76 0.33 19.33
N SER A 5 -7.24 -0.45 20.27
CA SER A 5 -6.74 0.06 21.56
C SER A 5 -5.34 0.62 21.34
N TYR A 6 -5.17 1.92 21.57
CA TYR A 6 -3.86 2.57 21.46
C TYR A 6 -3.02 2.25 22.69
N HIS A 7 -1.89 1.59 22.48
CA HIS A 7 -0.83 1.46 23.47
C HIS A 7 0.34 2.33 23.04
N TYR A 8 0.98 3.01 23.99
CA TYR A 8 2.09 3.91 23.68
C TYR A 8 3.32 3.10 23.26
N SER A 9 3.82 3.38 22.05
CA SER A 9 5.16 2.99 21.59
C SER A 9 5.94 4.25 21.22
N PRO A 10 7.29 4.21 21.22
CA PRO A 10 8.08 5.24 20.55
C PRO A 10 7.78 5.26 19.05
N TYR A 11 8.18 6.32 18.35
CA TYR A 11 8.16 6.33 16.88
C TYR A 11 9.24 5.39 16.33
N LEU A 12 8.85 4.54 15.38
CA LEU A 12 9.78 3.61 14.73
C LEU A 12 10.15 4.12 13.34
N ARG A 13 11.41 3.91 12.95
CA ARG A 13 11.85 4.11 11.57
C ARG A 13 11.30 3.00 10.67
N VAL A 14 11.06 3.33 9.39
CA VAL A 14 10.60 2.38 8.38
C VAL A 14 11.69 2.18 7.33
N SER A 15 12.07 0.93 7.11
CA SER A 15 12.98 0.54 6.04
C SER A 15 12.36 0.86 4.68
N SER A 16 13.10 1.56 3.82
CA SER A 16 12.69 1.89 2.46
C SER A 16 13.61 1.18 1.47
N PRO A 17 13.09 0.55 0.39
CA PRO A 17 13.92 -0.17 -0.58
C PRO A 17 14.99 0.71 -1.24
N ILE A 18 14.70 1.99 -1.45
CA ILE A 18 15.61 3.00 -2.00
C ILE A 18 15.43 4.28 -1.18
N ALA A 19 16.51 4.76 -0.57
CA ALA A 19 16.54 6.02 0.16
C ALA A 19 17.82 6.80 -0.18
N SER A 20 17.66 8.03 -0.66
CA SER A 20 18.72 8.97 -0.99
C SER A 20 18.29 10.40 -0.65
N ILE A 21 19.20 11.37 -0.77
CA ILE A 21 18.87 12.78 -0.60
C ILE A 21 17.87 13.21 -1.68
N SER A 22 16.68 13.66 -1.27
CA SER A 22 15.59 14.11 -2.16
C SER A 22 15.10 13.10 -3.22
N SER A 23 15.38 11.80 -3.05
CA SER A 23 14.95 10.75 -3.98
C SER A 23 14.80 9.40 -3.29
N GLY A 24 13.84 8.58 -3.69
CA GLY A 24 13.63 7.25 -3.13
C GLY A 24 12.23 6.69 -3.33
N LEU A 25 11.96 5.55 -2.71
CA LEU A 25 10.64 4.92 -2.63
C LEU A 25 10.16 5.00 -1.18
N TYR A 26 9.17 5.84 -0.93
CA TYR A 26 8.63 6.08 0.41
C TYR A 26 7.21 5.52 0.53
N HIS A 27 6.97 4.76 1.60
CA HIS A 27 5.63 4.35 2.01
C HIS A 27 5.55 4.32 3.54
N THR A 28 4.38 4.62 4.10
CA THR A 28 4.12 4.59 5.54
C THR A 28 3.05 3.55 5.83
N PRO A 29 3.31 2.53 6.66
CA PRO A 29 2.28 1.60 7.12
C PRO A 29 1.12 2.33 7.81
N ARG A 30 -0.11 1.89 7.55
CA ARG A 30 -1.34 2.45 8.11
C ARG A 30 -1.77 1.69 9.36
N VAL A 31 -2.65 2.30 10.15
CA VAL A 31 -3.25 1.63 11.32
C VAL A 31 -4.01 0.38 10.85
N GLY A 32 -3.61 -0.78 11.37
CA GLY A 32 -4.18 -2.08 11.01
C GLY A 32 -3.35 -2.88 10.00
N ASP A 33 -2.32 -2.27 9.39
CA ASP A 33 -1.36 -3.00 8.56
C ASP A 33 -0.48 -3.93 9.41
N GLU A 34 -0.15 -5.09 8.83
CA GLU A 34 0.79 -6.03 9.45
C GLU A 34 2.21 -5.74 8.98
N VAL A 35 3.14 -5.69 9.93
CA VAL A 35 4.54 -5.32 9.68
C VAL A 35 5.48 -6.28 10.40
N ILE A 36 6.68 -6.43 9.84
CA ILE A 36 7.81 -7.07 10.50
C ILE A 36 8.60 -6.00 11.24
N VAL A 37 8.77 -6.18 12.56
CA VAL A 37 9.66 -5.36 13.38
C VAL A 37 10.98 -6.11 13.57
N SER A 38 12.08 -5.41 13.33
CA SER A 38 13.44 -5.90 13.52
C SER A 38 14.22 -4.94 14.42
N PHE A 39 15.37 -5.38 14.90
CA PHE A 39 16.16 -4.67 15.91
C PHE A 39 17.56 -4.43 15.39
N PHE A 40 18.04 -3.18 15.43
CA PHE A 40 19.42 -2.89 15.05
C PHE A 40 20.38 -3.51 16.05
N ASP A 41 21.46 -4.14 15.56
CA ASP A 41 22.49 -4.78 16.39
C ASP A 41 21.93 -5.79 17.41
N GLU A 42 20.79 -6.42 17.09
CA GLU A 42 20.06 -7.33 17.99
C GLU A 42 19.64 -6.67 19.33
N ASP A 43 19.56 -5.34 19.36
CA ASP A 43 19.21 -4.54 20.53
C ASP A 43 17.70 -4.24 20.56
N ILE A 44 17.00 -4.80 21.56
CA ILE A 44 15.54 -4.65 21.73
C ILE A 44 15.10 -3.18 21.89
N ASP A 45 16.00 -2.32 22.35
CA ASP A 45 15.73 -0.89 22.53
C ASP A 45 15.84 -0.08 21.22
N LYS A 46 16.26 -0.72 20.11
CA LYS A 46 16.41 -0.10 18.79
C LYS A 46 15.51 -0.75 17.73
N PRO A 47 14.18 -0.79 17.93
CA PRO A 47 13.27 -1.37 16.96
C PRO A 47 13.13 -0.50 15.71
N TYR A 48 12.92 -1.14 14.56
CA TYR A 48 12.53 -0.51 13.31
C TYR A 48 11.63 -1.45 12.50
N ILE A 49 10.82 -0.89 11.60
CA ILE A 49 9.98 -1.66 10.69
C ILE A 49 10.82 -2.08 9.49
N SER A 50 10.97 -3.39 9.26
CA SER A 50 11.81 -3.93 8.18
C SER A 50 11.02 -4.26 6.91
N ALA A 51 9.75 -4.65 7.04
CA ALA A 51 8.87 -4.95 5.92
C ALA A 51 7.38 -4.87 6.31
N SER A 52 6.51 -4.85 5.30
CA SER A 52 5.05 -4.94 5.42
C SER A 52 4.55 -6.27 4.86
N LEU A 53 3.48 -6.82 5.42
CA LEU A 53 2.94 -8.13 5.05
C LEU A 53 1.48 -8.02 4.62
N TYR A 54 1.13 -8.77 3.57
CA TYR A 54 -0.26 -9.06 3.24
C TYR A 54 -0.79 -10.18 4.13
N ASN A 55 -2.09 -10.14 4.43
CA ASN A 55 -2.79 -11.15 5.21
C ASN A 55 -4.24 -11.31 4.74
N GLN A 56 -5.03 -12.12 5.45
CA GLN A 56 -6.43 -12.38 5.05
C GLN A 56 -7.33 -11.13 5.10
N SER A 57 -7.03 -10.15 5.97
CA SER A 57 -7.77 -8.88 6.05
C SER A 57 -7.23 -7.81 5.09
N ASN A 58 -5.95 -7.89 4.71
CA ASN A 58 -5.28 -7.02 3.74
C ASN A 58 -4.61 -7.88 2.66
N PRO A 59 -5.39 -8.38 1.67
CA PRO A 59 -4.86 -9.27 0.65
C PRO A 59 -3.97 -8.53 -0.35
N ALA A 60 -3.13 -9.29 -1.07
CA ALA A 60 -2.34 -8.76 -2.18
C ALA A 60 -3.23 -8.09 -3.24
N LEU A 61 -2.69 -7.04 -3.89
CA LEU A 61 -3.39 -6.27 -4.91
C LEU A 61 -3.90 -7.14 -6.07
N PRO A 62 -3.06 -7.87 -6.82
CA PRO A 62 -3.56 -8.83 -7.79
C PRO A 62 -4.16 -10.05 -7.05
N PRO A 63 -5.36 -10.50 -7.41
CA PRO A 63 -5.93 -11.72 -6.85
C PRO A 63 -5.04 -12.94 -7.13
N LEU A 64 -4.44 -13.51 -6.09
CA LEU A 64 -3.61 -14.70 -6.19
C LEU A 64 -4.42 -15.99 -5.93
N PRO A 65 -4.11 -17.11 -6.61
CA PRO A 65 -3.03 -17.29 -7.58
C PRO A 65 -3.39 -16.93 -9.03
N LEU A 66 -4.66 -16.60 -9.32
CA LEU A 66 -5.17 -16.42 -10.69
C LEU A 66 -4.38 -15.38 -11.50
N ASN A 67 -4.01 -14.26 -10.86
CA ASN A 67 -3.27 -13.16 -11.47
C ASN A 67 -1.79 -13.14 -11.07
N ALA A 68 -1.16 -14.31 -10.85
CA ALA A 68 0.27 -14.41 -10.52
C ALA A 68 1.22 -13.85 -11.62
N HIS A 69 0.69 -13.62 -12.82
CA HIS A 69 1.37 -13.00 -13.95
C HIS A 69 1.39 -11.46 -13.88
N GLN A 70 0.78 -10.87 -12.85
CA GLN A 70 0.62 -9.44 -12.65
C GLN A 70 1.48 -8.94 -11.49
N THR A 71 2.11 -7.79 -11.68
CA THR A 71 2.80 -7.03 -10.64
C THR A 71 2.15 -5.66 -10.55
N SER A 72 1.71 -5.27 -9.35
CA SER A 72 0.92 -4.05 -9.14
C SER A 72 1.52 -3.18 -8.05
N LEU A 73 1.48 -1.87 -8.25
CA LEU A 73 1.76 -0.86 -7.23
C LEU A 73 0.53 0.04 -7.12
N SER A 74 0.00 0.22 -5.91
CA SER A 74 -1.11 1.14 -5.70
C SER A 74 -0.92 2.03 -4.47
N ALA A 75 -1.62 3.17 -4.48
CA ALA A 75 -1.73 4.08 -3.37
C ALA A 75 -3.18 4.52 -3.21
N ARG A 76 -3.62 4.64 -1.96
CA ARG A 76 -4.99 5.07 -1.62
C ARG A 76 -5.03 6.45 -0.97
N THR A 77 -6.02 7.25 -1.30
CA THR A 77 -6.24 8.54 -0.64
C THR A 77 -6.94 8.34 0.70
N LEU A 78 -6.42 8.95 1.76
CA LEU A 78 -7.05 9.00 3.08
C LEU A 78 -7.82 10.31 3.22
N ASN A 79 -9.13 10.23 3.38
CA ASN A 79 -9.99 11.38 3.64
C ASN A 79 -10.46 11.35 5.08
N ASN A 80 -10.39 12.49 5.76
CA ASN A 80 -11.08 12.67 7.04
C ASN A 80 -12.51 13.11 6.76
N THR A 81 -13.48 12.26 7.11
CA THR A 81 -14.87 12.73 7.24
C THR A 81 -14.98 13.48 8.56
N LYS A 82 -14.83 14.80 8.53
CA LYS A 82 -15.23 15.65 9.65
C LYS A 82 -16.73 15.86 9.56
N GLU A 83 -17.50 15.14 10.36
CA GLU A 83 -18.83 15.58 10.73
C GLU A 83 -18.86 15.64 12.26
N THR A 84 -18.84 16.86 12.80
CA THR A 84 -18.91 17.25 14.23
C THR A 84 -17.69 16.96 15.13
N GLU A 85 -17.34 17.94 15.97
CA GLU A 85 -16.14 17.99 16.82
C GLU A 85 -16.06 16.93 17.94
N ASP A 86 -17.10 16.10 18.10
CA ASP A 86 -17.27 15.24 19.28
C ASP A 86 -17.31 13.72 18.98
N THR A 87 -16.97 13.26 17.76
CA THR A 87 -16.94 11.81 17.49
C THR A 87 -15.70 11.35 16.74
N ASN A 88 -15.23 10.15 17.08
CA ASN A 88 -14.04 9.49 16.53
C ASN A 88 -13.94 9.70 15.02
N SER A 89 -12.91 10.41 14.56
CA SER A 89 -12.68 10.66 13.14
C SER A 89 -12.49 9.32 12.40
N SER A 90 -13.51 8.90 11.64
CA SER A 90 -13.36 7.76 10.75
C SER A 90 -12.53 8.19 9.54
N ILE A 91 -11.34 7.62 9.40
CA ILE A 91 -10.56 7.79 8.17
C ILE A 91 -11.21 6.95 7.08
N VAL A 92 -11.64 7.58 5.99
CA VAL A 92 -12.27 6.92 4.84
C VAL A 92 -11.30 6.90 3.68
N GLU A 93 -10.97 5.70 3.19
CA GLU A 93 -10.18 5.54 1.97
C GLU A 93 -11.07 5.77 0.74
N SER A 94 -10.78 6.78 -0.06
CA SER A 94 -11.72 7.23 -1.14
C SER A 94 -11.04 7.65 -2.45
N GLY A 95 -9.80 7.22 -2.67
CA GLY A 95 -9.14 7.27 -3.98
C GLY A 95 -8.20 6.09 -4.15
N LEU A 96 -7.98 5.63 -5.38
CA LEU A 96 -7.05 4.56 -5.72
C LEU A 96 -6.26 4.95 -6.98
N ASN A 97 -4.94 5.04 -6.84
CA ASN A 97 -4.01 5.15 -7.95
C ASN A 97 -3.29 3.81 -8.07
N GLU A 98 -3.34 3.17 -9.24
CA GLU A 98 -2.77 1.84 -9.44
C GLU A 98 -2.02 1.77 -10.78
N ILE A 99 -0.84 1.15 -10.76
CA ILE A 99 -0.06 0.76 -11.93
C ILE A 99 0.13 -0.75 -11.87
N THR A 100 -0.36 -1.44 -12.90
CA THR A 100 -0.32 -2.91 -12.98
C THR A 100 0.32 -3.36 -14.28
N LEU A 101 1.33 -4.21 -14.18
CA LEU A 101 2.09 -4.77 -15.28
C LEU A 101 1.80 -6.26 -15.42
N SER A 102 1.46 -6.72 -16.62
CA SER A 102 1.16 -8.12 -16.92
C SER A 102 2.20 -8.71 -17.87
N ASN A 103 2.72 -9.90 -17.59
CA ASN A 103 3.68 -10.59 -18.47
C ASN A 103 3.01 -11.53 -19.51
N ILE A 104 1.67 -11.56 -19.60
CA ILE A 104 0.96 -12.32 -20.62
C ILE A 104 1.20 -11.71 -22.00
N LYS A 105 1.65 -12.54 -22.92
CA LYS A 105 1.78 -12.19 -24.34
C LYS A 105 0.38 -11.90 -24.90
N ARG A 106 0.11 -10.65 -25.26
CA ARG A 106 -1.06 -10.31 -26.10
C ARG A 106 -0.72 -10.67 -27.55
N GLU A 107 -1.52 -11.51 -28.18
CA GLU A 107 -1.51 -11.60 -29.64
C GLU A 107 -1.95 -10.25 -30.20
N ARG A 108 -1.24 -9.74 -31.21
CA ARG A 108 -1.61 -8.47 -31.85
C ARG A 108 -2.93 -8.68 -32.59
N THR A 109 -4.05 -8.33 -31.97
CA THR A 109 -5.30 -8.11 -32.72
C THR A 109 -5.07 -6.88 -33.59
N ASN A 110 -5.01 -7.07 -34.90
CA ASN A 110 -4.95 -6.00 -35.88
C ASN A 110 -6.21 -5.13 -35.74
N LEU A 111 -6.15 -4.04 -34.98
CA LEU A 111 -7.18 -3.00 -35.03
C LEU A 111 -7.01 -2.24 -36.34
N SER A 112 -7.81 -2.59 -37.35
CA SER A 112 -8.03 -1.72 -38.51
C SER A 112 -8.81 -0.50 -38.04
N SER A 113 -8.11 0.63 -37.85
CA SER A 113 -8.73 1.92 -37.61
C SER A 113 -9.39 2.42 -38.91
N SER A 114 -10.67 2.12 -39.08
CA SER A 114 -11.48 2.80 -40.09
C SER A 114 -11.86 4.18 -39.56
N THR A 115 -11.04 5.19 -39.84
CA THR A 115 -11.43 6.60 -39.70
C THR A 115 -12.42 6.93 -40.81
N LYS A 116 -13.73 6.97 -40.50
CA LYS A 116 -14.69 7.70 -41.33
C LYS A 116 -14.45 9.19 -41.11
N ARG A 117 -13.85 9.86 -42.08
CA ARG A 117 -13.91 11.32 -42.17
C ARG A 117 -15.34 11.71 -42.56
N LEU A 118 -15.90 12.69 -41.85
CA LEU A 118 -17.11 13.41 -42.21
C LEU A 118 -16.88 14.23 -43.48
#